data_AF-A0A7T8H1A5-F1
#
_entry.id   AF-A0A7T8H1A5-F1
#
_cell.length_a   1.000
_cell.length_b   1.000
_cell.length_c   1.000
_cell.angle_alpha   90.00
_cell.angle_beta   90.00
_cell.angle_gamma   90.00
#
_symmetry.space_group_name_H-M   'P 1'
#
loop_
_entity.id
_entity.type
_entity.pdbx_description
1 polymer ?
#
loop_
_entity_poly.entity_id
_entity_poly.type
_entity_poly.pdbx_seq_one_letter_code
_entity_poly.pdbx_strand_id
1 'polypeptide(L)' 'MRTSQCASAFRTLQDALTHAITLQYPSADARLAISTDASDIGIRVVLEHWVDDAWVPIAFFIKPLDKT' A
#
# COMPACT_ATOMS: atom_id res chain seq x y z
N MET A 1 16.41 -27.85 5.74
CA MET A 1 17.25 -26.68 6.11
C MET A 1 17.22 -25.58 5.02
N ARG A 2 16.05 -25.23 4.45
CA ARG A 2 15.89 -24.13 3.48
C ARG A 2 14.68 -23.21 3.79
N THR A 3 13.75 -23.69 4.61
CA THR A 3 12.52 -22.99 5.00
C THR A 3 12.73 -21.88 6.03
N SER A 4 13.70 -22.05 6.95
CA SER A 4 13.99 -21.04 7.99
C SER A 4 14.61 -19.77 7.43
N GLN A 5 15.54 -19.89 6.46
CA GLN A 5 16.19 -18.75 5.83
C GLN A 5 15.22 -17.98 4.92
N CYS A 6 14.39 -18.68 4.13
CA CYS A 6 13.31 -18.04 3.36
C CYS A 6 12.31 -17.31 4.25
N ALA A 7 11.88 -17.93 5.37
CA ALA A 7 10.94 -17.28 6.29
C ALA A 7 11.54 -16.03 6.93
N SER A 8 12.83 -16.06 7.28
CA SER A 8 13.55 -14.89 7.80
C SER A 8 13.61 -13.76 6.77
N ALA A 9 14.00 -14.07 5.52
CA ALA A 9 14.09 -13.07 4.45
C ALA A 9 12.71 -12.45 4.12
N PHE A 10 11.66 -13.27 4.09
CA PHE A 10 10.29 -12.79 3.89
C PHE A 10 9.84 -11.84 5.01
N ARG A 11 10.13 -12.18 6.27
CA ARG A 11 9.81 -11.31 7.41
C ARG A 11 10.57 -10.00 7.34
N THR A 12 11.87 -10.03 7.01
CA THR A 12 12.67 -8.81 6.82
C THR A 12 12.09 -7.92 5.73
N LEU A 13 11.62 -8.49 4.62
CA LEU A 13 10.95 -7.74 3.56
C LEU A 13 9.63 -7.13 4.06
N GLN A 14 8.81 -7.91 4.75
CA GLN A 14 7.54 -7.45 5.31
C GLN A 14 7.75 -6.29 6.30
N ASP A 15 8.74 -6.41 7.18
CA ASP A 15 9.11 -5.35 8.11
C ASP A 15 9.60 -4.11 7.37
N ALA A 16 10.50 -4.25 6.39
CA ALA A 16 11.00 -3.12 5.61
C ALA A 16 9.86 -2.38 4.88
N LEU A 17 8.91 -3.11 4.28
CA LEU A 17 7.75 -2.52 3.61
C LEU A 17 6.80 -1.81 4.58
N THR A 18 6.57 -2.41 5.76
CA THR A 18 5.65 -1.83 6.76
C THR A 18 6.23 -0.56 7.38
N HIS A 19 7.55 -0.50 7.59
CA HIS A 19 8.21 0.66 8.16
C HIS A 19 8.54 1.76 7.12
N ALA A 20 8.65 1.41 5.84
CA ALA A 20 8.90 2.40 4.78
C ALA A 20 7.68 3.28 4.48
N ILE A 21 6.46 2.81 4.79
CA ILE A 21 5.22 3.46 4.40
C ILE A 21 4.51 3.98 5.65
N THR A 22 4.72 5.26 5.98
CA THR A 22 3.96 5.94 7.03
C THR A 22 2.70 6.56 6.41
N LEU A 23 1.53 6.15 6.88
CA LEU A 23 0.28 6.80 6.50
C LEU A 23 0.22 8.20 7.10
N GLN A 24 -0.04 9.21 6.27
CA GLN A 24 -0.23 10.57 6.75
C GLN A 24 -1.66 10.77 7.24
N TYR A 25 -1.82 11.63 8.24
CA TYR A 25 -3.14 12.03 8.71
C TYR A 25 -3.87 12.79 7.60
N PRO A 26 -5.14 12.46 7.27
CA PRO A 26 -5.89 13.13 6.23
C PRO A 26 -6.02 14.64 6.49
N SER A 27 -5.75 15.44 5.46
CA SER A 27 -6.02 16.88 5.46
C SER A 27 -7.29 17.13 4.66
N ALA A 28 -8.24 17.86 5.24
CA ALA A 28 -9.55 18.14 4.62
C ALA A 28 -9.43 19.02 3.36
N ASP A 29 -8.38 19.86 3.29
CA ASP A 29 -8.18 20.83 2.22
C ASP A 29 -7.20 20.32 1.14
N ALA A 30 -6.56 19.17 1.37
CA ALA A 30 -5.61 18.61 0.42
C ALA A 30 -6.33 17.99 -0.78
N ARG A 31 -5.74 18.14 -1.97
CA ARG A 31 -6.21 17.42 -3.16
C ARG A 31 -6.05 15.93 -2.94
N LEU A 32 -7.02 15.15 -3.39
CA LEU A 32 -7.00 13.70 -3.30
C LEU A 32 -6.67 13.06 -4.66
N ALA A 33 -5.94 11.96 -4.61
CA ALA A 33 -5.72 11.08 -5.74
C ALA A 33 -5.94 9.63 -5.34
N ILE A 34 -6.32 8.82 -6.33
CA ILE A 34 -6.47 7.37 -6.18
C ILE A 34 -5.54 6.74 -7.20
N SER A 35 -4.52 6.05 -6.72
CA SER A 35 -3.61 5.24 -7.55
C SER A 35 -4.07 3.78 -7.47
N THR A 36 -4.25 3.13 -8.62
CA THR A 36 -4.74 1.75 -8.67
C THR A 36 -3.87 0.86 -9.54
N ASP A 37 -3.79 -0.41 -9.16
CA ASP A 37 -3.22 -1.48 -9.97
C ASP A 37 -4.13 -2.71 -9.87
N ALA A 38 -4.26 -3.48 -10.94
CA ALA A 38 -5.17 -4.62 -11.02
C ALA A 38 -4.42 -5.91 -11.36
N SER A 39 -4.78 -6.98 -10.65
CA SER A 39 -4.28 -8.34 -10.86
C SER A 39 -5.45 -9.31 -10.94
N ASP A 40 -5.17 -10.57 -11.31
CA ASP A 40 -6.15 -11.66 -11.32
C ASP A 40 -6.79 -11.91 -9.93
N ILE A 41 -6.20 -11.38 -8.86
CA ILE A 41 -6.68 -11.53 -7.48
C ILE A 41 -7.63 -10.38 -7.09
N GLY A 42 -7.41 -9.18 -7.62
CA GLY A 42 -8.06 -7.98 -7.10
C GLY A 42 -7.43 -6.68 -7.59
N ILE A 43 -8.15 -5.58 -7.35
CA ILE A 43 -7.68 -4.20 -7.54
C ILE A 43 -7.05 -3.73 -6.24
N ARG A 44 -5.78 -3.33 -6.30
CA ARG A 44 -5.09 -2.62 -5.23
C ARG A 44 -5.30 -1.13 -5.42
N VAL A 45 -5.52 -0.44 -4.32
CA VAL A 45 -5.81 0.99 -4.31
C VAL A 45 -4.97 1.67 -3.23
N VAL A 46 -4.36 2.79 -3.59
CA VAL A 46 -3.75 3.74 -2.67
C VAL A 46 -4.57 5.02 -2.74
N LEU A 47 -5.09 5.46 -1.59
CA LEU A 47 -5.64 6.81 -1.46
C LEU A 47 -4.52 7.71 -0.98
N GLU A 48 -4.30 8.80 -1.72
CA GLU A 48 -3.21 9.74 -1.51
C GLU A 48 -3.77 11.16 -1.43
N HIS A 49 -3.05 12.03 -0.73
CA HIS A 49 -3.34 13.46 -0.75
C HIS A 49 -2.09 14.28 -1.08
N TRP A 50 -2.27 15.47 -1.65
CA TRP A 50 -1.18 16.35 -2.04
C TRP A 50 -0.80 17.29 -0.90
N VAL A 51 0.39 17.09 -0.31
CA VAL A 51 0.93 17.89 0.80
C VAL A 51 2.42 18.12 0.56
N ASP A 52 2.91 19.33 0.83
CA ASP A 52 4.33 19.69 0.70
C ASP A 52 4.95 19.29 -0.66
N ASP A 53 4.21 19.57 -1.73
CA ASP A 53 4.58 19.27 -3.13
C ASP A 53 4.83 17.78 -3.44
N ALA A 54 4.19 16.87 -2.68
CA ALA A 54 4.23 15.45 -2.91
C ALA A 54 2.86 14.77 -2.73
N TRP A 55 2.66 13.66 -3.46
CA TRP A 55 1.60 12.71 -3.14
C TRP A 55 2.07 11.81 -2.00
N VAL A 56 1.29 11.78 -0.92
CA VAL A 56 1.58 10.97 0.26
C VAL A 56 0.38 10.07 0.59
N PRO A 57 0.62 8.80 0.93
CA PRO A 57 -0.45 7.83 1.14
C PRO A 57 -1.17 8.07 2.46
N ILE A 58 -2.51 8.00 2.44
CA ILE A 58 -3.37 8.13 3.62
C ILE A 58 -4.22 6.88 3.88
N ALA A 59 -4.38 6.00 2.89
CA ALA A 59 -4.94 4.65 3.10
C ALA A 59 -4.59 3.67 1.97
N PHE A 60 -4.59 2.38 2.30
CA PHE A 60 -4.46 1.27 1.35
C PHE A 60 -5.70 0.39 1.38
N PHE A 61 -6.22 0.04 0.21
CA PHE A 61 -7.38 -0.84 0.07
C PHE A 61 -7.11 -1.95 -0.95
N ILE A 62 -7.85 -3.05 -0.79
CA ILE A 62 -7.95 -4.08 -1.81
C ILE A 62 -9.42 -4.37 -2.06
N LYS A 63 -9.83 -4.38 -3.33
CA LYS A 63 -11.13 -4.87 -3.76
C LYS A 63 -10.92 -6.16 -4.56
N PRO A 64 -11.28 -7.33 -4.01
CA PRO A 64 -11.29 -8.57 -4.76
C PRO A 64 -12.18 -8.44 -6.00
N LEU A 65 -11.76 -9.05 -7.11
CA LEU A 65 -12.57 -9.14 -8.31
C LEU A 65 -13.62 -10.25 -8.11
N ASP A 66 -14.88 -9.88 -8.24
CA ASP A 66 -15.97 -10.86 -8.21
C ASP A 66 -15.98 -11.62 -9.53
N LYS A 67 -16.06 -12.96 -9.48
CA LYS A 67 -16.23 -13.76 -10.69
C LYS A 67 -17.63 -13.48 -11.22
N THR A 68 -17.70 -12.81 -12.37
CA THR A 68 -18.95 -12.60 -13.11
C THR A 68 -19.43 -13.91 -13.71
#